data_AF-A0A9R0VNG9-F1
#
_entry.id   AF-A0A9R0VNG9-F1
#
_cell.length_a   1.000
_cell.length_b   1.000
_cell.length_c   1.000
_cell.angle_alpha   90.00
_cell.angle_beta   90.00
_cell.angle_gamma   90.00
#
_symmetry.space_group_name_H-M   'P 1'
#
loop_
_entity.id
_entity.type
_entity.pdbx_description
1 polymer ?
#
loop_
_entity_poly.entity_id
_entity_poly.type
_entity_poly.pdbx_seq_one_letter_code
_entity_poly.pdbx_strand_id
1 'polypeptide(L)'
;MAISSRAAACAALAFPSTAAAAAPPSSVSVNRRARPRKALAAVARATSAGGAVLDPPAFDQSQLDTLPPAQEGGDTGRLKDRKGTGSGDSYKVLLLDDPRHTEKHVETALPQVVPSVTPEAARQLFHESRQKGAALVIVAVKEHAEFYAQMMVRHGLRSAIEPESDMAA
;
A
#
# COMPACT_ATOMS: atom_id res chain seq x y z
N MET A 1 73.39 3.27 -9.97
CA MET A 1 72.78 2.06 -9.36
C MET A 1 71.47 2.49 -8.72
N ALA A 2 70.29 1.92 -8.95
CA ALA A 2 69.77 1.04 -9.96
C ALA A 2 68.23 1.26 -9.97
N ILE A 3 67.68 1.32 -11.17
CA ILE A 3 66.27 1.18 -11.55
C ILE A 3 65.57 0.01 -10.82
N SER A 4 64.31 0.19 -10.39
CA SER A 4 63.28 -0.83 -10.63
C SER A 4 61.86 -0.28 -10.46
N SER A 5 61.23 -0.06 -11.60
CA SER A 5 59.78 0.02 -11.82
C SER A 5 59.10 -1.29 -11.43
N ARG A 6 57.84 -1.24 -10.98
CA ARG A 6 56.96 -2.42 -11.06
C ARG A 6 55.53 -1.98 -11.42
N ALA A 7 55.29 -1.99 -12.72
CA ALA A 7 53.96 -1.99 -13.31
C ALA A 7 53.27 -3.32 -12.98
N ALA A 8 52.02 -3.28 -12.53
CA ALA A 8 51.16 -4.45 -12.42
C ALA A 8 50.28 -4.52 -13.68
N ALA A 9 50.47 -5.61 -14.41
CA ALA A 9 49.91 -5.85 -15.72
C ALA A 9 48.42 -6.24 -15.68
N CYS A 10 47.78 -5.87 -16.77
CA CYS A 10 46.50 -6.29 -17.33
C CYS A 10 46.09 -7.74 -17.02
N ALA A 11 44.83 -7.91 -16.62
CA ALA A 11 44.05 -9.10 -16.91
C ALA A 11 42.66 -8.66 -17.41
N ALA A 12 42.59 -8.37 -18.71
CA ALA A 12 41.33 -8.16 -19.42
C ALA A 12 40.69 -9.52 -19.66
N LEU A 13 39.57 -9.80 -18.98
CA LEU A 13 38.73 -10.94 -19.30
C LEU A 13 37.78 -10.53 -20.43
N ALA A 14 38.14 -10.95 -21.65
CA ALA A 14 37.28 -10.86 -22.82
C ALA A 14 36.18 -11.92 -22.73
N PHE A 15 34.92 -11.50 -22.78
CA PHE A 15 33.78 -12.39 -23.03
C PHE A 15 33.35 -12.25 -24.49
N PRO A 16 33.06 -13.36 -25.19
CA PRO A 16 32.71 -13.34 -26.61
C PRO A 16 31.33 -12.71 -26.84
N SER A 17 31.33 -11.78 -27.79
CA SER A 17 30.17 -11.18 -28.43
C SER A 17 29.42 -12.21 -29.27
N THR A 18 28.12 -12.39 -29.01
CA THR A 18 27.18 -12.93 -29.98
C THR A 18 26.11 -11.87 -30.24
N ALA A 19 26.25 -11.20 -31.38
CA ALA A 19 25.23 -10.38 -31.98
C ALA A 19 24.14 -11.28 -32.58
N ALA A 20 22.87 -11.01 -32.26
CA ALA A 20 21.76 -11.41 -33.12
C ALA A 20 20.51 -10.55 -32.87
N ALA A 21 20.14 -9.83 -33.94
CA ALA A 21 18.80 -9.54 -34.41
C ALA A 21 17.89 -8.55 -33.64
N ALA A 22 17.60 -7.46 -34.37
CA ALA A 22 16.59 -6.46 -34.13
C ALA A 22 15.15 -6.94 -34.40
N ALA A 23 14.18 -6.42 -33.63
CA ALA A 23 12.92 -5.82 -34.11
C ALA A 23 12.01 -5.34 -32.94
N PRO A 24 11.44 -4.12 -32.99
CA PRO A 24 10.31 -3.65 -32.16
C PRO A 24 9.00 -3.57 -32.99
N PRO A 25 7.87 -3.04 -32.47
CA PRO A 25 7.14 -3.34 -31.24
C PRO A 25 5.67 -3.80 -31.54
N SER A 26 5.08 -4.68 -30.72
CA SER A 26 3.64 -4.98 -30.83
C SER A 26 2.81 -3.95 -30.06
N SER A 27 2.24 -3.03 -30.84
CA SER A 27 1.21 -2.07 -30.44
C SER A 27 -0.05 -2.81 -29.94
N VAL A 28 -0.36 -2.73 -28.65
CA VAL A 28 -1.67 -3.15 -28.12
C VAL A 28 -2.64 -1.99 -28.27
N SER A 29 -3.46 -2.09 -29.32
CA SER A 29 -4.52 -1.17 -29.67
C SER A 29 -5.66 -1.21 -28.64
N VAL A 30 -6.01 -0.03 -28.15
CA VAL A 30 -7.14 0.25 -27.25
C VAL A 30 -8.45 0.06 -28.02
N ASN A 31 -9.23 -0.97 -27.72
CA ASN A 31 -10.58 -1.09 -28.29
C ASN A 31 -11.64 -0.70 -27.26
N ARG A 32 -11.88 0.62 -27.15
CA ARG A 32 -13.13 1.16 -26.59
C ARG A 32 -14.21 1.02 -27.65
N ARG A 33 -15.06 -0.02 -27.56
CA ARG A 33 -16.27 -0.11 -28.40
C ARG A 33 -17.52 0.01 -27.56
N ALA A 34 -18.01 1.25 -27.53
CA ALA A 34 -19.37 1.62 -27.16
C ALA A 34 -20.40 0.74 -27.87
N ARG A 35 -21.41 0.26 -27.13
CA ARG A 35 -22.63 -0.30 -27.70
C ARG A 35 -23.75 0.74 -27.69
N PRO A 36 -24.40 1.02 -28.83
CA PRO A 36 -25.55 1.92 -28.88
C PRO A 36 -26.88 1.20 -28.60
N ARG A 37 -27.67 1.85 -27.74
CA ARG A 37 -29.12 2.14 -27.81
C ARG A 37 -29.96 1.29 -28.79
N LYS A 38 -30.92 0.54 -28.25
CA LYS A 38 -32.21 0.31 -28.91
C LYS A 38 -33.33 0.64 -27.95
N ALA A 39 -34.02 1.74 -28.25
CA ALA A 39 -35.33 2.09 -27.74
C ALA A 39 -36.37 1.27 -28.51
N LEU A 40 -37.35 0.71 -27.78
CA LEU A 40 -38.62 0.26 -28.33
C LEU A 40 -39.70 0.80 -27.40
N ALA A 41 -40.55 1.64 -27.99
CA ALA A 41 -41.73 2.21 -27.37
C ALA A 41 -42.81 1.13 -27.24
N ALA A 42 -43.48 1.08 -26.09
CA ALA A 42 -44.81 0.51 -25.98
C ALA A 42 -45.71 1.53 -25.28
N VAL A 43 -46.60 2.11 -26.06
CA VAL A 43 -47.74 2.90 -25.62
C VAL A 43 -48.75 1.96 -24.97
N ALA A 44 -49.17 2.27 -23.75
CA ALA A 44 -50.48 1.89 -23.26
C ALA A 44 -50.99 3.02 -22.35
N ARG A 45 -52.01 3.73 -22.86
CA ARG A 45 -52.82 4.70 -22.13
C ARG A 45 -54.19 4.08 -21.99
N ALA A 46 -54.65 3.86 -20.76
CA ALA A 46 -56.06 3.87 -20.37
C ALA A 46 -56.13 3.65 -18.85
N THR A 47 -56.60 4.64 -18.08
CA THR A 47 -57.89 4.63 -17.35
C THR A 47 -57.90 3.59 -16.23
N SER A 48 -58.21 3.86 -14.97
CA SER A 48 -58.99 4.89 -14.32
C SER A 48 -58.99 4.55 -12.83
N ALA A 49 -59.10 5.57 -11.98
CA ALA A 49 -59.76 5.52 -10.67
C ALA A 49 -59.34 4.46 -9.64
N GLY A 50 -58.75 4.92 -8.53
CA GLY A 50 -58.66 4.10 -7.32
C GLY A 50 -57.61 4.61 -6.34
N GLY A 51 -57.75 5.82 -5.82
CA GLY A 51 -57.01 6.25 -4.64
C GLY A 51 -57.50 5.49 -3.43
N ALA A 52 -56.83 4.38 -3.07
CA ALA A 52 -57.00 3.74 -1.78
C ALA A 52 -55.97 4.37 -0.82
N VAL A 53 -56.39 5.44 -0.17
CA VAL A 53 -55.76 5.95 1.04
C VAL A 53 -55.99 4.88 2.11
N LEU A 54 -54.98 4.06 2.37
CA LEU A 54 -55.02 3.14 3.51
C LEU A 54 -54.86 4.00 4.76
N ASP A 55 -55.95 4.12 5.50
CA ASP A 55 -56.00 4.71 6.82
C ASP A 55 -55.02 3.96 7.74
N PRO A 56 -54.05 4.63 8.37
CA PRO A 56 -53.19 3.96 9.37
C PRO A 56 -54.05 3.60 10.59
N PRO A 57 -54.02 2.34 11.09
CA PRO A 57 -54.72 2.02 12.33
C PRO A 57 -54.11 2.85 13.47
N ALA A 58 -54.95 3.56 14.23
CA ALA A 58 -54.53 4.30 15.41
C ALA A 58 -53.82 3.34 16.37
N PHE A 59 -52.51 3.53 16.54
CA PHE A 59 -51.72 2.81 17.50
C PHE A 59 -52.15 3.25 18.90
N ASP A 60 -52.93 2.44 19.57
CA ASP A 60 -53.40 2.70 20.93
C ASP A 60 -52.20 2.60 21.89
N GLN A 61 -51.68 3.77 22.28
CA GLN A 61 -50.51 3.91 23.17
C GLN A 61 -50.81 3.45 24.61
N SER A 62 -52.03 3.04 24.94
CA SER A 62 -52.40 2.58 26.29
C SER A 62 -51.79 1.21 26.69
N GLN A 63 -51.08 0.52 25.78
CA GLN A 63 -50.39 -0.73 26.11
C GLN A 63 -48.94 -0.57 26.60
N LEU A 64 -48.37 0.64 26.61
CA LEU A 64 -46.99 0.85 27.05
C LEU A 64 -46.81 1.03 28.56
N ASP A 65 -47.89 1.07 29.34
CA ASP A 65 -47.85 1.37 30.78
C ASP A 65 -47.82 0.13 31.69
N THR A 66 -47.77 -1.08 31.13
CA THR A 66 -47.63 -2.31 31.93
C THR A 66 -46.42 -3.13 31.49
N LEU A 67 -45.23 -2.55 31.62
CA LEU A 67 -43.99 -3.31 31.60
C LEU A 67 -43.31 -3.19 32.97
N PRO A 68 -42.88 -4.29 33.61
CA PRO A 68 -42.08 -4.22 34.84
C PRO A 68 -40.81 -3.41 34.55
N PRO A 69 -40.22 -2.74 35.58
CA PRO A 69 -39.06 -1.89 35.36
C PRO A 69 -37.99 -2.68 34.63
N ALA A 70 -37.51 -2.12 33.52
CA ALA A 70 -36.43 -2.67 32.75
C ALA A 70 -35.30 -3.04 33.71
N GLN A 71 -35.03 -4.34 33.84
CA GLN A 71 -33.89 -4.83 34.59
C GLN A 71 -32.66 -4.14 34.03
N GLU A 72 -32.06 -3.28 34.84
CA GLU A 72 -30.84 -2.57 34.58
C GLU A 72 -29.77 -3.59 34.19
N GLY A 73 -29.52 -3.72 32.89
CA GLY A 73 -28.47 -4.54 32.32
C GLY A 73 -27.10 -3.90 32.58
N GLY A 74 -26.72 -3.83 33.85
CA GLY A 74 -25.51 -3.20 34.35
C GLY A 74 -24.39 -4.20 34.64
N ASP A 75 -24.04 -5.06 33.69
CA ASP A 75 -22.71 -5.67 33.65
C ASP A 75 -22.40 -6.15 32.24
N THR A 76 -22.24 -5.21 31.30
CA THR A 76 -21.40 -5.49 30.14
C THR A 76 -19.98 -5.61 30.67
N GLY A 77 -19.64 -6.85 31.04
CA GLY A 77 -18.40 -7.24 31.68
C GLY A 77 -17.25 -6.38 31.19
N ARG A 78 -16.57 -5.76 32.15
CA ARG A 78 -15.39 -4.96 31.95
C ARG A 78 -14.32 -5.84 31.28
N LEU A 79 -14.36 -5.91 29.94
CA LEU A 79 -13.35 -6.53 29.07
C LEU A 79 -12.07 -5.70 29.14
N LYS A 80 -11.49 -5.58 30.33
CA LYS A 80 -10.09 -5.21 30.47
C LYS A 80 -9.30 -6.40 29.98
N ASP A 81 -8.21 -6.10 29.30
CA ASP A 81 -7.34 -7.07 28.65
C ASP A 81 -7.83 -7.56 27.28
N ARG A 82 -8.62 -6.77 26.55
CA ARG A 82 -8.30 -6.66 25.12
C ARG A 82 -7.00 -5.89 25.03
N LYS A 83 -5.87 -6.59 25.17
CA LYS A 83 -4.63 -6.16 24.55
C LYS A 83 -5.00 -5.87 23.10
N GLY A 84 -5.14 -4.58 22.80
CA GLY A 84 -5.48 -4.10 21.48
C GLY A 84 -4.56 -4.78 20.48
N THR A 85 -5.14 -5.14 19.34
CA THR A 85 -4.50 -5.75 18.19
C THR A 85 -3.10 -5.17 17.96
N GLY A 86 -2.07 -5.92 18.32
CA GLY A 86 -0.66 -5.49 18.28
C GLY A 86 -0.01 -5.46 19.66
N SER A 87 0.77 -6.50 19.99
CA SER A 87 1.86 -6.31 20.95
C SER A 87 2.71 -5.15 20.41
N GLY A 88 2.99 -4.14 21.24
CA GLY A 88 3.51 -2.82 20.86
C GLY A 88 4.95 -2.81 20.34
N ASP A 89 5.30 -3.79 19.52
CA ASP A 89 6.62 -3.94 18.94
C ASP A 89 6.67 -3.05 17.70
N SER A 90 7.43 -1.96 17.80
CA SER A 90 7.77 -1.10 16.66
C SER A 90 8.74 -1.83 15.73
N TYR A 91 8.58 -1.63 14.44
CA TYR A 91 9.43 -2.20 13.40
C TYR A 91 9.98 -1.10 12.50
N LYS A 92 11.25 -1.24 12.16
CA LYS A 92 11.99 -0.36 11.26
C LYS A 92 11.90 -0.90 9.85
N VAL A 93 11.43 -0.08 8.92
CA VAL A 93 11.48 -0.38 7.48
C VAL A 93 12.75 0.26 6.92
N LEU A 94 13.60 -0.57 6.32
CA LEU A 94 14.90 -0.16 5.80
C LEU A 94 14.91 -0.21 4.27
N LEU A 95 15.51 0.80 3.64
CA LEU A 95 15.92 0.77 2.23
C LEU A 95 17.32 0.15 2.15
N LEU A 96 17.46 -0.98 1.47
CA LEU A 96 18.75 -1.64 1.30
C LEU A 96 19.48 -1.11 0.06
N ASP A 97 20.81 -1.10 0.12
CA ASP A 97 21.62 -0.88 -1.07
C ASP A 97 21.38 -1.99 -2.12
N ASP A 98 21.26 -1.57 -3.38
CA ASP A 98 21.13 -2.45 -4.53
C ASP A 98 21.72 -1.76 -5.78
N PRO A 99 22.46 -2.48 -6.65
CA PRO A 99 23.00 -1.92 -7.89
C PRO A 99 21.92 -1.39 -8.85
N ARG A 100 20.69 -1.87 -8.78
CA ARG A 100 19.56 -1.42 -9.60
C ARG A 100 18.96 -0.10 -9.12
N HIS A 101 19.25 0.31 -7.87
CA HIS A 101 18.75 1.58 -7.34
C HIS A 101 19.50 2.75 -7.96
N THR A 102 18.76 3.65 -8.60
CA THR A 102 19.25 4.97 -9.01
C THR A 102 18.59 6.04 -8.15
N GLU A 103 19.29 7.14 -7.90
CA GLU A 103 18.77 8.25 -7.09
C GLU A 103 17.40 8.74 -7.62
N LYS A 104 17.26 8.87 -8.95
CA LYS A 104 16.02 9.30 -9.61
C LYS A 104 14.87 8.32 -9.42
N HIS A 105 15.15 7.03 -9.41
CA HIS A 105 14.15 6.01 -9.15
C HIS A 105 13.68 6.06 -7.69
N VAL A 106 14.61 6.17 -6.73
CA VAL A 106 14.26 6.26 -5.31
C VAL A 106 13.51 7.56 -5.00
N GLU A 107 13.94 8.69 -5.55
CA GLU A 107 13.30 10.01 -5.42
C GLU A 107 11.81 9.99 -5.80
N THR A 108 11.46 9.21 -6.83
CA THR A 108 10.09 9.15 -7.36
C THR A 108 9.25 8.02 -6.75
N ALA A 109 9.86 6.87 -6.45
CA ALA A 109 9.17 5.70 -5.90
C ALA A 109 8.87 5.83 -4.40
N LEU A 110 9.81 6.35 -3.61
CA LEU A 110 9.69 6.34 -2.15
C LEU A 110 8.51 7.19 -1.63
N PRO A 111 8.24 8.40 -2.17
CA PRO A 111 7.07 9.19 -1.78
C PRO A 111 5.72 8.53 -2.17
N GLN A 112 5.70 7.64 -3.17
CA GLN A 112 4.49 6.89 -3.54
C GLN A 112 4.19 5.77 -2.55
N VAL A 113 5.25 5.19 -1.94
CA VAL A 113 5.12 4.13 -0.95
C VAL A 113 4.86 4.68 0.45
N VAL A 114 5.61 5.71 0.85
CA VAL A 114 5.54 6.34 2.16
C VAL A 114 5.25 7.83 1.95
N PRO A 115 3.97 8.26 2.01
CA PRO A 115 3.58 9.64 1.72
C PRO A 115 4.20 10.70 2.66
N SER A 116 4.75 10.28 3.81
CA SER A 116 5.45 11.19 4.73
C SER A 116 6.88 11.52 4.28
N VAL A 117 7.43 10.79 3.31
CA VAL A 117 8.80 11.00 2.81
C VAL A 117 8.76 11.95 1.62
N THR A 118 9.50 13.06 1.72
CA THR A 118 9.67 14.00 0.62
C THR A 118 10.65 13.47 -0.43
N PRO A 119 10.60 13.94 -1.69
CA PRO A 119 11.55 13.54 -2.73
C PRO A 119 13.01 13.87 -2.35
N GLU A 120 13.24 14.98 -1.64
CA GLU A 120 14.57 15.36 -1.16
C GLU A 120 15.06 14.43 -0.04
N ALA A 121 14.20 14.07 0.91
CA ALA A 121 14.54 13.08 1.93
C ALA A 121 14.82 11.70 1.29
N ALA A 122 14.07 11.32 0.26
CA ALA A 122 14.32 10.09 -0.49
C ALA A 122 15.71 10.07 -1.15
N ARG A 123 16.18 11.21 -1.69
CA ARG A 123 17.55 11.34 -2.19
C ARG A 123 18.57 11.15 -1.06
N GLN A 124 18.35 11.74 0.11
CA GLN A 124 19.25 11.58 1.26
C GLN A 124 19.31 10.11 1.72
N LEU A 125 18.17 9.44 1.83
CA LEU A 125 18.06 8.02 2.17
C LEU A 125 18.79 7.12 1.15
N PHE A 126 18.71 7.44 -0.14
CA PHE A 126 19.48 6.73 -1.17
C PHE A 126 20.98 6.83 -0.90
N HIS A 127 21.51 8.04 -0.67
CA HIS A 127 22.93 8.24 -0.38
C HIS A 127 23.36 7.55 0.91
N GLU A 128 22.53 7.62 1.95
CA GLU A 128 22.77 6.91 3.21
C GLU A 128 22.85 5.40 2.99
N SER A 129 21.92 4.83 2.20
CA SER A 129 21.93 3.40 1.88
C SER A 129 23.19 2.99 1.12
N ARG A 130 23.70 3.82 0.19
CA ARG A 130 24.97 3.55 -0.52
C ARG A 130 26.19 3.54 0.41
N GLN A 131 26.18 4.38 1.45
CA GLN A 131 27.31 4.52 2.37
C GLN A 131 27.29 3.46 3.47
N LYS A 132 26.12 3.17 4.04
CA LYS A 132 25.95 2.28 5.20
C LYS A 132 25.47 0.88 4.83
N GLY A 133 25.03 0.67 3.59
CA GLY A 133 24.36 -0.55 3.12
C GLY A 133 22.85 -0.57 3.35
N ALA A 134 22.32 0.29 4.23
CA ALA A 134 20.89 0.45 4.48
C ALA A 134 20.55 1.85 5.04
N ALA A 135 19.31 2.31 4.87
CA ALA A 135 18.80 3.56 5.44
C ALA A 135 17.40 3.37 6.07
N LEU A 136 17.14 4.00 7.21
CA LEU A 136 15.86 3.92 7.91
C LEU A 136 14.82 4.82 7.24
N VAL A 137 13.74 4.23 6.72
CA VAL A 137 12.69 4.97 6.02
C VAL A 137 11.58 5.39 6.98
N ILE A 138 11.03 4.44 7.75
CA ILE A 138 9.93 4.67 8.68
C ILE A 138 9.94 3.63 9.80
N VAL A 139 9.46 4.03 10.97
CA VAL A 139 9.13 3.13 12.08
C VAL A 139 7.61 3.00 12.15
N ALA A 140 7.11 1.78 12.18
CA ALA A 140 5.68 1.50 12.28
C ALA A 140 5.42 0.19 13.03
N VAL A 141 4.18 -0.02 13.48
CA VAL A 141 3.76 -1.34 13.99
C VAL A 141 3.92 -2.40 12.91
N LYS A 142 4.09 -3.66 13.33
CA LYS A 142 4.41 -4.79 12.45
C LYS A 142 3.58 -4.86 11.16
N GLU A 143 2.26 -4.79 11.27
CA GLU A 143 1.35 -4.90 10.12
C GLU A 143 1.59 -3.79 9.08
N HIS A 144 1.83 -2.55 9.53
CA HIS A 144 2.13 -1.43 8.64
C HIS A 144 3.55 -1.51 8.07
N ALA A 145 4.52 -1.95 8.87
CA ALA A 145 5.89 -2.14 8.40
C ALA A 145 5.97 -3.18 7.26
N GLU A 146 5.27 -4.31 7.42
CA GLU A 146 5.16 -5.33 6.37
C GLU A 146 4.50 -4.77 5.10
N PHE A 147 3.44 -3.99 5.23
CA PHE A 147 2.78 -3.34 4.11
C PHE A 147 3.72 -2.39 3.34
N TYR A 148 4.42 -1.51 4.06
CA TYR A 148 5.39 -0.60 3.42
C TYR A 148 6.53 -1.35 2.75
N ALA A 149 7.08 -2.37 3.39
CA ALA A 149 8.14 -3.18 2.80
C ALA A 149 7.69 -3.86 1.50
N GLN A 150 6.48 -4.45 1.48
CA GLN A 150 5.91 -5.05 0.27
C GLN A 150 5.68 -4.02 -0.84
N MET A 151 5.20 -2.83 -0.50
CA MET A 151 5.02 -1.75 -1.45
C MET A 151 6.37 -1.29 -2.03
N MET A 152 7.41 -1.14 -1.21
CA MET A 152 8.76 -0.85 -1.71
C MET A 152 9.22 -1.88 -2.74
N VAL A 153 9.05 -3.18 -2.45
CA VAL A 153 9.39 -4.28 -3.38
C VAL A 153 8.60 -4.18 -4.69
N ARG A 154 7.30 -3.85 -4.65
CA ARG A 154 6.47 -3.66 -5.84
C ARG A 154 6.94 -2.51 -6.73
N HIS A 155 7.51 -1.47 -6.13
CA HIS A 155 8.15 -0.36 -6.85
C HIS A 155 9.59 -0.66 -7.28
N GLY A 156 10.05 -1.91 -7.13
CA GLY A 156 11.40 -2.33 -7.51
C GLY A 156 12.49 -1.86 -6.54
N LEU A 157 12.12 -1.48 -5.32
CA LEU A 157 13.06 -1.13 -4.26
C LEU A 157 13.31 -2.34 -3.36
N ARG A 158 14.57 -2.58 -3.01
CA ARG A 158 14.97 -3.61 -2.06
C ARG A 158 14.76 -3.10 -0.63
N SER A 159 13.92 -3.78 0.14
CA SER A 159 13.57 -3.40 1.52
C SER A 159 13.80 -4.56 2.50
N ALA A 160 13.92 -4.23 3.78
CA ALA A 160 13.90 -5.16 4.90
C ALA A 160 13.14 -4.56 6.08
N ILE A 161 12.63 -5.42 6.97
CA ILE A 161 12.05 -5.00 8.25
C ILE A 161 12.86 -5.58 9.39
N GLU A 162 13.19 -4.74 10.36
CA GLU A 162 13.92 -5.12 11.57
C GLU A 162 13.06 -4.76 12.79
N PRO A 163 12.98 -5.60 13.84
CA PRO A 163 12.35 -5.18 15.08
C PRO A 163 13.12 -3.99 15.65
N GLU A 164 12.39 -2.97 16.08
CA GLU A 164 12.98 -1.96 16.95
C GLU A 164 13.18 -2.62 18.30
N SER A 165 14.41 -3.05 18.56
CA SER A 165 14.82 -3.40 19.92
C SER A 165 14.69 -2.14 20.75
N ASP A 166 13.55 -2.01 21.41
CA ASP A 166 13.21 -1.01 22.39
C ASP A 166 14.15 -1.24 23.58
N MET A 167 15.41 -0.81 23.44
CA MET A 167 16.32 -0.61 24.56
C MET A 167 15.89 0.66 25.29
N ALA A 168 14.60 0.74 25.65
CA ALA A 168 14.09 1.63 26.67
C ALA A 168 14.40 0.95 28.01
N ALA A 169 15.59 1.24 28.52
CA ALA A 169 15.93 1.11 29.93
C ALA A 169 15.11 2.11 30.77
#